data_AF-A0A524LX90-F1
#
_entry.id   AF-A0A524LX90-F1
#
_cell.length_a   1.000
_cell.length_b   1.000
_cell.length_c   1.000
_cell.angle_alpha   90.00
_cell.angle_beta   90.00
_cell.angle_gamma   90.00
#
_symmetry.space_group_name_H-M   'P 1'
#
loop_
_entity.id
_entity.type
_entity.pdbx_description
1 polymer ?
#
loop_
_entity_poly.entity_id
_entity_poly.type
_entity_poly.pdbx_seq_one_letter_code
_entity_poly.pdbx_strand_id
1 'polypeptide(L)'
;MNMSTILELLKNRLFLIACIIAIASGIMLIMISFGETMFIAFGAIMLIIGFVLLISGYITPIVSESKIGMAVAAFLLLGAIMAIIGIISLPVNDEIAYPLLIGGPVVTILASLAWPCVCCQGSKAIRAQIIGIASAHDQITITELSNLTGAAVKLTSEIVYDAIGKRELSGRMEGATFIRTAPSTTSYAAPSTTTREREIVKVLVICPYCGAKTEQGIGKCQNCQADL
;
A
#
# COMPACT_ATOMS: atom_id res chain seq x y z
N MET A 1 -8.99 -32.84 1.81
CA MET A 1 -8.55 -31.44 1.74
C MET A 1 -7.03 -31.45 1.75
N ASN A 2 -6.38 -31.03 0.68
CA ASN A 2 -4.92 -31.19 0.55
C ASN A 2 -4.19 -30.20 1.47
N MET A 3 -3.05 -30.62 2.03
CA MET A 3 -2.25 -29.79 2.95
C MET A 3 -1.81 -28.46 2.33
N SER A 4 -1.62 -28.44 0.99
CA SER A 4 -1.34 -27.23 0.23
C SER A 4 -2.48 -26.21 0.26
N THR A 5 -3.73 -26.66 0.13
CA THR A 5 -4.91 -25.78 0.14
C THR A 5 -5.14 -25.16 1.51
N ILE A 6 -4.85 -25.91 2.59
CA ILE A 6 -4.92 -25.42 3.97
C ILE A 6 -3.87 -24.33 4.21
N LEU A 7 -2.64 -24.54 3.72
CA LEU A 7 -1.54 -23.59 3.90
C LEU A 7 -1.81 -22.26 3.16
N GLU A 8 -2.37 -22.32 1.95
CA GLU A 8 -2.79 -21.12 1.21
C GLU A 8 -3.93 -20.38 1.91
N LEU A 9 -4.92 -21.10 2.45
CA LEU A 9 -6.00 -20.50 3.24
C LEU A 9 -5.48 -19.81 4.51
N LEU A 10 -4.51 -20.44 5.19
CA LEU A 10 -3.85 -19.89 6.37
C LEU A 10 -3.04 -18.63 6.02
N LYS A 11 -2.32 -18.66 4.91
CA LYS A 11 -1.54 -17.53 4.42
C LYS A 11 -2.45 -16.35 4.08
N ASN A 12 -3.55 -16.59 3.37
CA ASN A 12 -4.48 -15.54 2.96
C ASN A 12 -5.24 -14.94 4.16
N ARG A 13 -5.43 -15.72 5.23
CA ARG A 13 -6.11 -15.27 6.46
C ARG A 13 -5.17 -14.90 7.60
N LEU A 14 -3.86 -14.88 7.38
CA LEU A 14 -2.86 -14.68 8.42
C LEU A 14 -3.08 -13.36 9.17
N PHE A 15 -3.42 -12.29 8.44
CA PHE A 15 -3.69 -10.97 9.04
C PHE A 15 -4.89 -11.00 10.00
N LEU A 16 -5.98 -11.66 9.62
CA LEU A 16 -7.17 -11.79 10.46
C LEU A 16 -6.86 -12.63 11.71
N ILE A 17 -6.11 -13.71 11.56
CA ILE A 17 -5.66 -14.55 12.67
C ILE A 17 -4.79 -13.73 13.64
N ALA A 18 -3.84 -12.94 13.13
CA ALA A 18 -2.99 -12.08 13.93
C ALA A 18 -3.81 -11.03 14.73
N CYS A 19 -4.84 -10.44 14.12
CA CYS A 19 -5.74 -9.50 14.81
C CYS A 19 -6.52 -10.18 15.95
N ILE A 20 -7.04 -11.39 15.71
CA ILE A 20 -7.76 -12.16 16.75
C ILE A 20 -6.83 -12.50 17.92
N ILE A 21 -5.60 -12.93 17.64
CA ILE A 21 -4.61 -13.24 18.68
C ILE A 21 -4.24 -11.97 19.46
N ALA A 22 -4.08 -10.83 18.79
CA ALA A 22 -3.83 -9.55 19.46
C ALA A 22 -5.00 -9.10 20.35
N ILE A 23 -6.24 -9.33 19.94
CA ILE A 23 -7.41 -9.07 20.79
C ILE A 23 -7.40 -10.00 22.01
N ALA A 24 -7.12 -11.30 21.81
CA ALA A 24 -7.05 -12.27 22.90
C ALA A 24 -5.94 -11.93 23.90
N SER A 25 -4.76 -11.49 23.43
CA SER A 25 -3.67 -11.06 24.30
C SER A 25 -4.03 -9.78 25.06
N GLY A 26 -4.74 -8.83 24.44
CA GLY A 26 -5.25 -7.64 25.11
C GLY A 26 -6.23 -7.97 26.24
N ILE A 27 -7.15 -8.91 26.01
CA ILE A 27 -8.09 -9.39 27.05
C ILE A 27 -7.33 -10.05 28.20
N MET A 28 -6.35 -10.92 27.90
CA MET A 28 -5.53 -11.56 28.93
C MET A 28 -4.78 -10.53 29.79
N LEU A 29 -4.24 -9.47 29.17
CA LEU A 29 -3.53 -8.40 29.87
C LEU A 29 -4.46 -7.64 30.84
N ILE A 30 -5.71 -7.40 30.46
CA ILE A 30 -6.71 -6.76 31.33
C ILE A 30 -7.06 -7.68 32.52
N MET A 31 -7.26 -8.97 32.27
CA MET A 31 -7.67 -9.93 33.30
C MET A 31 -6.62 -10.15 34.39
N ILE A 32 -5.35 -9.99 34.05
CA ILE A 32 -4.22 -10.27 34.95
C ILE A 32 -3.74 -9.01 35.66
N SER A 33 -4.28 -7.83 35.33
CA SER A 33 -3.94 -6.60 36.04
C SER A 33 -4.37 -6.70 37.51
N PHE A 34 -3.41 -6.99 38.40
CA PHE A 34 -3.58 -6.95 39.85
C PHE A 34 -3.59 -5.51 40.39
N GLY A 35 -4.40 -4.64 39.78
CA GLY A 35 -4.55 -3.23 40.18
C GLY A 35 -3.54 -2.26 39.57
N GLU A 36 -2.63 -2.72 38.71
CA GLU A 36 -1.75 -1.84 37.96
C GLU A 36 -2.50 -1.24 36.76
N THR A 37 -2.82 0.04 36.88
CA THR A 37 -3.57 0.82 35.88
C THR A 37 -2.90 0.84 34.51
N MET A 38 -1.56 0.69 34.45
CA MET A 38 -0.83 0.63 33.19
C MET A 38 -1.18 -0.60 32.35
N PHE A 39 -1.31 -1.80 32.96
CA PHE A 39 -1.69 -3.00 32.20
C PHE A 39 -3.12 -2.95 31.70
N ILE A 40 -4.04 -2.37 32.48
CA ILE A 40 -5.42 -2.15 32.04
C ILE A 40 -5.42 -1.21 30.82
N ALA A 41 -4.67 -0.12 30.88
CA ALA A 41 -4.57 0.84 29.79
C ALA A 41 -3.98 0.21 28.51
N PHE A 42 -2.86 -0.50 28.60
CA PHE A 42 -2.25 -1.18 27.45
C PHE A 42 -3.16 -2.26 26.87
N GLY A 43 -3.83 -3.03 27.71
CA GLY A 43 -4.75 -4.08 27.28
C GLY A 43 -5.96 -3.50 26.56
N ALA A 44 -6.54 -2.41 27.08
CA ALA A 44 -7.64 -1.70 26.45
C ALA A 44 -7.25 -1.09 25.09
N ILE A 45 -6.06 -0.46 25.02
CA ILE A 45 -5.52 0.09 23.77
C ILE A 45 -5.34 -1.03 22.73
N MET A 46 -4.71 -2.14 23.11
CA MET A 46 -4.53 -3.30 22.23
C MET A 46 -5.86 -3.87 21.72
N LEU A 47 -6.87 -3.94 22.58
CA LEU A 47 -8.20 -4.43 22.22
C LEU A 47 -8.86 -3.52 21.18
N ILE A 48 -8.87 -2.20 21.43
CA ILE A 48 -9.45 -1.21 20.50
C ILE A 48 -8.73 -1.26 19.15
N ILE A 49 -7.40 -1.22 19.17
CA ILE A 49 -6.58 -1.26 17.96
C ILE A 49 -6.78 -2.58 17.21
N GLY A 50 -6.79 -3.71 17.91
CA GLY A 50 -7.03 -5.03 17.33
C GLY A 50 -8.38 -5.10 16.62
N PHE A 51 -9.44 -4.54 17.21
CA PHE A 51 -10.76 -4.45 16.56
C PHE A 51 -10.75 -3.56 15.31
N VAL A 52 -10.12 -2.38 15.38
CA VAL A 52 -10.02 -1.47 14.23
C VAL A 52 -9.25 -2.14 13.08
N LEU A 53 -8.14 -2.82 13.39
CA LEU A 53 -7.37 -3.57 12.41
C LEU A 53 -8.16 -4.74 11.83
N LEU A 54 -8.89 -5.49 12.65
CA LEU A 54 -9.75 -6.59 12.21
C LEU A 54 -10.79 -6.10 11.19
N ILE A 55 -11.51 -5.02 11.52
CA ILE A 55 -12.54 -4.44 10.65
C ILE A 55 -11.91 -3.92 9.36
N SER A 56 -10.81 -3.17 9.46
CA SER A 56 -10.15 -2.62 8.27
C SER A 56 -9.58 -3.73 7.35
N GLY A 57 -8.95 -4.77 7.91
CA GLY A 57 -8.47 -5.92 7.15
C GLY A 57 -9.61 -6.70 6.48
N TYR A 58 -10.77 -6.80 7.14
CA TYR A 58 -11.95 -7.43 6.55
C TYR A 58 -12.51 -6.62 5.36
N ILE A 59 -12.51 -5.28 5.45
CA ILE A 59 -13.00 -4.41 4.38
C ILE A 59 -12.02 -4.38 3.19
N THR A 60 -10.71 -4.48 3.45
CA THR A 60 -9.66 -4.39 2.42
C THR A 60 -8.85 -5.69 2.31
N PRO A 61 -9.43 -6.80 1.79
CA PRO A 61 -8.76 -8.10 1.72
C PRO A 61 -7.48 -8.06 0.88
N ILE A 62 -7.46 -7.24 -0.16
CA ILE A 62 -6.32 -7.09 -1.07
C ILE A 62 -5.09 -6.53 -0.35
N VAL A 63 -5.29 -5.63 0.61
CA VAL A 63 -4.20 -5.06 1.41
C VAL A 63 -3.70 -6.10 2.42
N SER A 64 -4.60 -6.83 3.07
CA SER A 64 -4.22 -7.87 4.04
C SER A 64 -3.48 -9.05 3.41
N GLU A 65 -3.77 -9.38 2.15
CA GLU A 65 -3.09 -10.46 1.40
C GLU A 65 -1.78 -9.99 0.74
N SER A 66 -1.50 -8.69 0.76
CA SER A 66 -0.27 -8.13 0.19
C SER A 66 0.98 -8.58 0.97
N LYS A 67 2.16 -8.57 0.33
CA LYS A 67 3.44 -8.89 1.00
C LYS A 67 3.70 -7.99 2.22
N ILE A 68 3.31 -6.72 2.13
CA ILE A 68 3.46 -5.75 3.21
C ILE A 68 2.44 -6.04 4.32
N GLY A 69 1.19 -6.34 3.97
CA GLY A 69 0.15 -6.74 4.93
C GLY A 69 0.53 -7.99 5.71
N MET A 70 1.12 -8.99 5.05
CA MET A 70 1.67 -10.18 5.70
C MET A 70 2.83 -9.87 6.65
N ALA A 71 3.71 -8.93 6.29
CA ALA A 71 4.79 -8.50 7.18
C ALA A 71 4.23 -7.82 8.44
N VAL A 72 3.24 -6.93 8.29
CA VAL A 72 2.55 -6.28 9.43
C VAL A 72 1.83 -7.32 10.29
N ALA A 73 1.17 -8.32 9.68
CA ALA A 73 0.56 -9.43 10.40
C ALA A 73 1.58 -10.20 11.25
N ALA A 74 2.77 -10.46 10.71
CA ALA A 74 3.84 -11.14 11.44
C ALA A 74 4.32 -10.34 12.65
N PHE A 75 4.49 -9.01 12.52
CA PHE A 75 4.83 -8.15 13.67
C PHE A 75 3.73 -8.09 14.72
N LEU A 76 2.46 -8.01 14.30
CA LEU A 76 1.30 -8.09 15.20
C LEU A 76 1.30 -9.39 16.00
N LEU A 77 1.53 -10.51 15.31
CA LEU A 77 1.54 -11.83 15.90
C LEU A 77 2.73 -12.02 16.84
N LEU A 78 3.92 -11.52 16.47
CA LEU A 78 5.10 -11.51 17.33
C LEU A 78 4.84 -10.71 18.62
N GLY A 79 4.28 -9.50 18.51
CA GLY A 79 3.95 -8.66 19.66
C GLY A 79 2.92 -9.32 20.59
N ALA A 80 1.88 -9.94 20.01
CA ALA A 80 0.86 -10.66 20.76
C ALA A 80 1.42 -11.90 21.47
N ILE A 81 2.29 -12.68 20.81
CA ILE A 81 2.97 -13.82 21.43
C ILE A 81 3.88 -13.35 22.56
N MET A 82 4.66 -12.29 22.36
CA MET A 82 5.51 -11.73 23.42
C MET A 82 4.71 -11.32 24.65
N ALA A 83 3.55 -10.69 24.46
CA ALA A 83 2.65 -10.33 25.56
C ALA A 83 2.13 -11.58 26.31
N ILE A 84 1.72 -12.63 25.58
CA ILE A 84 1.25 -13.89 26.17
C ILE A 84 2.38 -14.61 26.92
N ILE A 85 3.59 -14.66 26.37
CA ILE A 85 4.75 -15.25 27.05
C ILE A 85 5.08 -14.47 28.31
N GLY A 86 5.10 -13.13 28.25
CA GLY A 86 5.32 -12.27 29.41
C GLY A 86 4.31 -12.56 30.53
N ILE A 87 3.04 -12.73 30.17
CA ILE A 87 1.98 -13.13 31.11
C ILE A 87 2.28 -14.48 31.79
N ILE A 88 2.68 -15.49 31.01
CA ILE A 88 2.95 -16.85 31.54
C ILE A 88 4.22 -16.86 32.39
N SER A 89 5.17 -15.96 32.12
CA SER A 89 6.45 -15.88 32.84
C SER A 89 6.38 -15.10 34.15
N LEU A 90 5.33 -14.30 34.41
CA LEU A 90 5.11 -13.58 35.67
C LEU A 90 5.35 -14.42 36.93
N PRO A 91 4.78 -15.64 37.09
CA PRO A 91 4.97 -16.42 38.32
C PRO A 91 6.36 -17.06 38.47
N VAL A 92 7.21 -17.03 37.43
CA VAL A 92 8.48 -17.78 37.41
C VAL A 92 9.69 -16.86 37.55
N ASN A 93 9.69 -15.72 36.86
CA ASN A 93 10.84 -14.80 36.87
C ASN A 93 10.42 -13.37 36.52
N ASP A 94 10.34 -12.51 37.54
CA ASP A 94 9.89 -11.13 37.41
C ASP A 94 10.82 -10.30 36.51
N GLU A 95 12.14 -10.50 36.55
CA GLU A 95 13.10 -9.66 35.81
C GLU A 95 12.94 -9.76 34.28
N ILE A 96 12.50 -10.93 33.80
CA ILE A 96 12.29 -11.19 32.37
C ILE A 96 10.82 -10.95 31.98
N ALA A 97 9.87 -11.18 32.90
CA ALA A 97 8.45 -11.04 32.62
C ALA A 97 8.04 -9.59 32.28
N TYR A 98 8.47 -8.61 33.08
CA TYR A 98 8.13 -7.19 32.88
C TYR A 98 8.52 -6.63 31.49
N PRO A 99 9.76 -6.80 31.00
CA PRO A 99 10.15 -6.28 29.69
C PRO A 99 9.40 -6.97 28.54
N LEU A 100 9.06 -8.25 28.65
CA LEU A 100 8.22 -8.95 27.66
C LEU A 100 6.77 -8.46 27.68
N LEU A 101 6.24 -8.22 28.88
CA LEU A 101 4.88 -7.75 29.12
C LEU A 101 4.65 -6.33 28.59
N ILE A 102 5.67 -5.47 28.65
CA ILE A 102 5.64 -4.12 28.06
C ILE A 102 6.02 -4.15 26.58
N GLY A 103 7.03 -4.95 26.22
CA GLY A 103 7.54 -5.05 24.85
C GLY A 103 6.50 -5.55 23.85
N GLY A 104 5.69 -6.53 24.23
CA GLY A 104 4.62 -7.06 23.38
C GLY A 104 3.62 -6.00 22.90
N PRO A 105 2.93 -5.30 23.82
CA PRO A 105 2.02 -4.20 23.47
C PRO A 105 2.68 -3.10 22.66
N VAL A 106 3.92 -2.72 22.97
CA VAL A 106 4.65 -1.69 22.21
C VAL A 106 4.87 -2.10 20.76
N VAL A 107 5.31 -3.34 20.52
CA VAL A 107 5.47 -3.88 19.15
C VAL A 107 4.14 -3.92 18.41
N THR A 108 3.07 -4.36 19.06
CA THR A 108 1.73 -4.39 18.48
C THR A 108 1.24 -2.98 18.12
N ILE A 109 1.41 -1.99 19.00
CA ILE A 109 1.02 -0.60 18.75
C ILE A 109 1.82 -0.01 17.58
N LEU A 110 3.14 -0.23 17.54
CA LEU A 110 3.99 0.25 16.45
C LEU A 110 3.59 -0.33 15.09
N ALA A 111 3.31 -1.64 15.04
CA ALA A 111 2.82 -2.28 13.82
C ALA A 111 1.46 -1.68 13.37
N SER A 112 0.62 -1.31 14.34
CA SER A 112 -0.70 -0.73 14.09
C SER A 112 -0.63 0.72 13.59
N LEU A 113 0.36 1.50 14.04
CA LEU A 113 0.60 2.86 13.55
C LEU A 113 1.07 2.87 12.10
N ALA A 114 1.72 1.81 11.63
CA ALA A 114 2.09 1.67 10.22
C ALA A 114 0.91 1.31 9.30
N TRP A 115 -0.19 0.77 9.86
CA TRP A 115 -1.31 0.24 9.08
C TRP A 115 -2.03 1.28 8.19
N PRO A 116 -2.35 2.50 8.64
CA PRO A 116 -2.99 3.51 7.79
C PRO A 116 -2.16 3.82 6.53
N CYS A 117 -0.83 3.89 6.67
CA CYS A 117 0.07 4.14 5.56
C CYS A 117 0.07 2.98 4.55
N VAL A 118 0.12 1.73 5.05
CA VAL A 118 0.08 0.53 4.22
C VAL A 118 -1.25 0.41 3.48
N CYS A 119 -2.37 0.70 4.15
CA CYS A 119 -3.70 0.71 3.54
C CYS A 119 -3.82 1.73 2.40
N CYS A 120 -3.33 2.96 2.62
CA CYS A 120 -3.32 3.99 1.57
C CYS A 120 -2.41 3.61 0.38
N GLN A 121 -1.24 3.00 0.63
CA GLN A 121 -0.35 2.55 -0.44
C GLN A 121 -0.94 1.40 -1.26
N GLY A 122 -1.61 0.44 -0.60
CA GLY A 122 -2.26 -0.67 -1.29
C GLY A 122 -3.33 -0.21 -2.27
N SER A 123 -4.16 0.76 -1.88
CA SER A 123 -5.16 1.36 -2.77
C SER A 123 -4.55 1.97 -4.04
N LYS A 124 -3.41 2.67 -3.91
CA LYS A 124 -2.70 3.25 -5.08
C LYS A 124 -2.13 2.17 -6.00
N ALA A 125 -1.59 1.10 -5.45
CA ALA A 125 -1.04 -0.01 -6.23
C ALA A 125 -2.15 -0.71 -7.06
N ILE A 126 -3.31 -0.94 -6.45
CA ILE A 126 -4.49 -1.52 -7.14
C ILE A 126 -4.95 -0.61 -8.28
N ARG A 127 -5.02 0.71 -8.04
CA ARG A 127 -5.37 1.69 -9.09
C ARG A 127 -4.41 1.61 -10.26
N ALA A 128 -3.09 1.59 -10.00
CA ALA A 128 -2.08 1.48 -11.04
C ALA A 128 -2.18 0.15 -11.80
N GLN A 129 -2.47 -0.96 -11.11
CA GLN A 129 -2.64 -2.27 -11.74
C GLN A 129 -3.87 -2.33 -12.64
N ILE A 130 -5.02 -1.81 -12.17
CA ILE A 130 -6.27 -1.69 -12.95
C ILE A 130 -6.03 -0.88 -14.22
N ILE A 131 -5.38 0.28 -14.09
CA ILE A 131 -5.04 1.15 -15.21
C ILE A 131 -4.09 0.45 -16.18
N GLY A 132 -3.06 -0.22 -15.66
CA GLY A 132 -2.08 -0.95 -16.46
C GLY A 132 -2.72 -2.07 -17.28
N ILE A 133 -3.54 -2.92 -16.67
CA ILE A 133 -4.23 -4.02 -17.36
C ILE A 133 -5.22 -3.46 -18.38
N ALA A 134 -6.02 -2.45 -18.01
CA ALA A 134 -6.97 -1.81 -18.94
C ALA A 134 -6.27 -1.17 -20.13
N SER A 135 -5.06 -0.61 -19.94
CA SER A 135 -4.26 -0.02 -21.02
C SER A 135 -3.62 -1.06 -21.95
N ALA A 136 -3.47 -2.31 -21.49
CA ALA A 136 -2.85 -3.38 -22.26
C ALA A 136 -3.84 -4.13 -23.16
N HIS A 137 -5.16 -3.98 -22.92
CA HIS A 137 -6.21 -4.66 -23.69
C HIS A 137 -7.00 -3.63 -24.51
N ASP A 138 -7.34 -3.98 -25.76
CA ASP A 138 -8.15 -3.11 -26.61
C ASP A 138 -9.62 -3.07 -26.16
N GLN A 139 -10.11 -4.20 -25.63
CA GLN A 139 -11.43 -4.34 -25.05
C GLN A 139 -11.37 -5.27 -23.84
N ILE A 140 -11.97 -4.88 -22.72
CA ILE A 140 -12.03 -5.73 -21.52
C ILE A 140 -13.27 -5.40 -20.69
N THR A 141 -13.93 -6.43 -20.16
CA THR A 141 -15.09 -6.23 -19.29
C THR A 141 -14.65 -5.88 -17.86
N ILE A 142 -15.42 -5.07 -17.14
CA ILE A 142 -15.10 -4.73 -15.74
C ILE A 142 -15.06 -5.99 -14.86
N THR A 143 -15.90 -6.99 -15.15
CA THR A 143 -15.91 -8.28 -14.44
C THR A 143 -14.60 -9.04 -14.65
N GLU A 144 -14.11 -9.09 -15.89
CA GLU A 144 -12.83 -9.71 -16.21
C GLU A 144 -11.66 -8.95 -15.59
N LEU A 145 -11.70 -7.62 -15.63
CA LEU A 145 -10.70 -6.78 -14.99
C LEU A 145 -10.68 -6.95 -13.46
N SER A 146 -11.86 -7.09 -12.85
CA SER A 146 -12.05 -7.40 -11.43
C SER A 146 -11.49 -8.77 -11.07
N ASN A 147 -11.72 -9.79 -11.91
CA ASN A 147 -11.17 -11.13 -11.70
C ASN A 147 -9.64 -11.16 -11.82
N LEU A 148 -9.06 -10.40 -12.77
CA LEU A 148 -7.61 -10.32 -12.97
C LEU A 148 -6.90 -9.54 -11.85
N THR A 149 -7.56 -8.53 -11.30
CA THR A 149 -6.99 -7.65 -10.25
C THR A 149 -7.31 -8.11 -8.83
N GLY A 150 -8.30 -8.99 -8.67
CA GLY A 150 -8.86 -9.37 -7.37
C GLY A 150 -9.62 -8.24 -6.67
N ALA A 151 -9.84 -7.10 -7.35
CA ALA A 151 -10.56 -5.97 -6.81
C ALA A 151 -12.07 -6.14 -6.97
N ALA A 152 -12.86 -5.60 -6.04
CA ALA A 152 -14.31 -5.64 -6.13
C ALA A 152 -14.80 -4.91 -7.40
N VAL A 153 -15.74 -5.52 -8.14
CA VAL A 153 -16.30 -4.99 -9.41
C VAL A 153 -16.68 -3.52 -9.32
N LYS A 154 -17.33 -3.11 -8.22
CA LYS A 154 -17.73 -1.73 -7.97
C LYS A 154 -16.51 -0.79 -7.92
N LEU A 155 -15.51 -1.13 -7.11
CA LEU A 155 -14.27 -0.36 -6.99
C LEU A 155 -13.50 -0.30 -8.32
N THR A 156 -13.47 -1.39 -9.08
CA THR A 156 -12.86 -1.43 -10.40
C THR A 156 -13.55 -0.48 -11.37
N SER A 157 -14.88 -0.47 -11.41
CA SER A 157 -15.63 0.45 -12.27
C SER A 157 -15.35 1.92 -11.91
N GLU A 158 -15.39 2.27 -10.62
CA GLU A 158 -15.10 3.62 -10.13
C GLU A 158 -13.69 4.07 -10.51
N ILE A 159 -12.69 3.19 -10.38
CA ILE A 159 -11.30 3.49 -10.78
C ILE A 159 -11.19 3.70 -12.29
N VAL A 160 -11.83 2.87 -13.11
CA VAL A 160 -11.81 3.03 -14.57
C VAL A 160 -12.47 4.34 -14.99
N TYR A 161 -13.63 4.67 -14.42
CA TYR A 161 -14.31 5.95 -14.68
C TYR A 161 -13.46 7.16 -14.23
N ASP A 162 -12.87 7.11 -13.03
CA ASP A 162 -11.97 8.15 -12.52
C ASP A 162 -10.74 8.34 -13.42
N ALA A 163 -10.15 7.24 -13.89
CA ALA A 163 -8.98 7.28 -14.76
C ALA A 163 -9.30 7.82 -16.17
N ILE A 164 -10.47 7.51 -16.73
CA ILE A 164 -10.95 8.14 -17.98
C ILE A 164 -11.18 9.65 -17.74
N GLY A 165 -11.84 10.02 -16.64
CA GLY A 165 -12.10 11.42 -16.28
C GLY A 165 -10.82 12.25 -16.10
N LYS A 166 -9.77 11.64 -15.53
CA LYS A 166 -8.44 12.24 -15.36
C LYS A 166 -7.55 12.14 -16.59
N ARG A 167 -8.03 11.53 -17.69
CA ARG A 167 -7.27 11.27 -18.93
C ARG A 167 -6.03 10.38 -18.74
N GLU A 168 -6.01 9.58 -17.70
CA GLU A 168 -4.98 8.55 -17.48
C GLU A 168 -5.24 7.31 -18.36
N LEU A 169 -6.50 7.07 -18.73
CA LEU A 169 -6.92 6.04 -19.67
C LEU A 169 -7.62 6.67 -20.89
N SER A 170 -7.21 6.26 -22.09
CA SER A 170 -7.82 6.67 -23.35
C SER A 170 -8.81 5.61 -23.83
N GLY A 171 -10.07 5.75 -23.43
CA GLY A 171 -11.11 4.78 -23.74
C GLY A 171 -12.51 5.34 -23.51
N ARG A 172 -13.51 4.55 -23.90
CA ARG A 172 -14.91 4.78 -23.56
C ARG A 172 -15.50 3.53 -22.91
N MET A 173 -16.51 3.76 -22.10
CA MET A 173 -17.30 2.68 -21.50
C MET A 173 -18.52 2.41 -22.37
N GLU A 174 -18.68 1.16 -22.82
CA GLU A 174 -19.90 0.66 -23.47
C GLU A 174 -20.53 -0.37 -22.53
N GLY A 175 -21.50 0.07 -21.74
CA GLY A 175 -22.09 -0.74 -20.68
C GLY A 175 -21.06 -1.14 -19.62
N ALA A 176 -20.82 -2.44 -19.47
CA ALA A 176 -19.84 -3.00 -18.53
C ALA A 176 -18.46 -3.28 -19.18
N THR A 177 -18.24 -2.79 -20.40
CA THR A 177 -17.03 -3.07 -21.17
C THR A 177 -16.26 -1.79 -21.43
N PHE A 178 -14.97 -1.80 -21.11
CA PHE A 178 -14.03 -0.76 -21.47
C PHE A 178 -13.52 -1.02 -22.89
N ILE A 179 -13.61 -0.02 -23.76
CA ILE A 179 -13.08 -0.05 -25.12
C ILE A 179 -12.07 1.07 -25.28
N ARG A 180 -10.84 0.71 -25.61
CA ARG A 180 -9.73 1.64 -25.80
C ARG A 180 -9.90 2.40 -27.12
N THR A 181 -9.77 3.72 -27.09
CA THR A 181 -10.04 4.57 -28.27
C THR A 181 -8.79 4.80 -29.14
N ALA A 182 -7.60 4.52 -28.62
CA ALA A 182 -6.33 4.52 -29.35
C ALA A 182 -5.25 3.79 -28.53
N PRO A 183 -4.20 3.23 -29.17
CA PRO A 183 -3.03 2.77 -28.44
C PRO A 183 -2.40 3.97 -27.72
N SER A 184 -2.59 4.02 -26.40
CA SER A 184 -1.89 4.91 -25.48
C SER A 184 -0.38 4.76 -25.71
N THR A 185 0.20 5.65 -26.50
CA THR A 185 1.63 5.89 -26.48
C THR A 185 1.92 6.49 -25.12
N THR A 186 2.58 5.72 -24.27
CA THR A 186 3.02 6.08 -22.92
C THR A 186 3.91 7.33 -22.98
N SER A 187 3.27 8.50 -22.98
CA SER A 187 3.89 9.75 -22.58
C SER A 187 3.40 9.97 -21.16
N TYR A 188 4.29 9.78 -20.20
CA TYR A 188 4.07 10.12 -18.80
C TYR A 188 3.46 11.52 -18.75
N ALA A 189 2.18 11.59 -18.38
CA ALA A 189 1.54 12.85 -18.05
C ALA A 189 2.24 13.40 -16.80
N ALA A 190 3.26 14.22 -17.03
CA ALA A 190 3.78 15.11 -16.02
C ALA A 190 2.60 15.94 -15.50
N PRO A 191 2.53 16.22 -14.18
CA PRO A 191 1.47 17.03 -13.62
C PRO A 191 1.42 18.36 -14.36
N SER A 192 0.27 18.66 -14.95
CA SER A 192 0.01 19.88 -15.70
C SER A 192 -0.01 21.07 -14.75
N THR A 193 1.18 21.61 -14.48
CA THR A 193 1.32 23.00 -14.08
C THR A 193 0.92 23.87 -15.27
N THR A 194 -0.12 24.65 -15.04
CA THR A 194 -0.67 25.69 -15.89
C THR A 194 0.42 26.58 -16.50
N THR A 195 0.55 26.60 -17.83
CA THR A 195 0.40 27.79 -18.69
C THR A 195 0.66 27.44 -20.16
N ARG A 196 -0.15 28.05 -21.02
CA ARG A 196 -0.12 28.02 -22.49
C ARG A 196 1.22 28.55 -23.00
N GLU A 197 2.05 27.72 -23.61
CA GLU A 197 2.96 28.14 -24.69
C GLU A 197 3.37 26.92 -25.50
N ARG A 198 3.38 27.04 -26.83
CA ARG A 198 3.83 25.97 -27.73
C ARG A 198 5.26 25.61 -27.37
N GLU A 199 5.47 24.39 -26.89
CA GLU A 199 6.79 23.82 -26.68
C GLU A 199 7.46 23.63 -28.06
N ILE A 200 8.17 24.66 -28.51
CA ILE A 200 9.15 24.53 -29.59
C ILE A 200 10.29 23.73 -28.98
N VAL A 201 10.47 22.49 -29.43
CA VAL A 201 11.59 21.63 -29.06
C VAL A 201 12.88 22.29 -29.55
N LYS A 202 13.46 23.16 -28.73
CA LYS A 202 14.74 23.81 -29.02
C LYS A 202 15.86 22.80 -28.78
N VAL A 203 16.42 22.28 -29.87
CA VAL A 203 17.61 21.44 -29.82
C VAL A 203 18.81 22.33 -29.50
N LEU A 204 19.42 22.10 -28.34
CA LEU A 204 20.59 22.85 -27.86
C LEU A 204 21.86 22.08 -28.21
N VAL A 205 22.83 22.77 -28.82
CA VAL A 205 24.18 22.28 -29.08
C VAL A 205 25.09 22.71 -27.94
N ILE A 206 25.89 21.79 -27.40
CA ILE A 206 26.83 22.08 -26.32
C ILE A 206 28.17 22.48 -26.94
N CYS A 207 28.70 23.65 -26.58
CA CYS A 207 30.01 24.11 -27.02
C CYS A 207 31.13 23.21 -26.45
N PRO A 208 32.01 22.65 -27.28
CA PRO A 208 33.09 21.77 -26.81
C PRO A 208 34.19 22.51 -26.02
N TYR A 209 34.31 23.84 -26.18
CA TYR A 209 35.38 24.61 -25.54
C TYR A 209 35.02 25.15 -24.15
N CYS A 210 33.76 25.56 -23.94
CA CYS A 210 33.33 26.17 -22.67
C CYS A 210 32.11 25.49 -22.03
N GLY A 211 31.53 24.47 -22.66
CA GLY A 211 30.36 23.76 -22.15
C GLY A 211 29.04 24.54 -22.20
N ALA A 212 29.04 25.75 -22.77
CA ALA A 212 27.82 26.55 -22.88
C ALA A 212 26.82 25.93 -23.87
N LYS A 213 25.54 25.88 -23.48
CA LYS A 213 24.44 25.40 -24.32
C LYS A 213 24.00 26.53 -25.24
N THR A 214 24.07 26.31 -26.56
CA THR A 214 23.71 27.28 -27.59
C THR A 214 22.60 26.71 -28.47
N GLU A 215 21.73 27.53 -29.03
CA GLU A 215 20.64 27.07 -29.90
C GLU A 215 21.18 26.58 -31.26
N GLN A 216 20.56 25.54 -31.84
CA GLN A 216 20.88 25.05 -33.19
C GLN A 216 20.73 26.17 -34.24
N GLY A 217 21.69 26.28 -35.16
CA GLY A 217 21.70 27.28 -36.23
C GLY A 217 22.63 28.47 -36.00
N ILE A 218 23.27 28.57 -34.84
CA ILE A 218 24.27 29.58 -34.53
C ILE A 218 25.67 28.96 -34.70
N GLY A 219 26.44 29.43 -35.68
CA GLY A 219 27.78 28.89 -35.99
C GLY A 219 28.89 29.27 -35.00
N LYS A 220 28.60 30.10 -33.99
CA LYS A 220 29.55 30.53 -32.95
C LYS A 220 28.92 30.51 -31.57
N CYS A 221 29.69 30.10 -30.58
CA CYS A 221 29.26 30.04 -29.20
C CYS A 221 29.06 31.45 -28.65
N GLN A 222 27.88 31.72 -28.07
CA GLN A 222 27.55 33.03 -27.51
C GLN A 222 28.42 33.41 -26.30
N ASN A 223 29.00 32.42 -25.61
CA ASN A 223 29.80 32.66 -24.41
C ASN A 223 31.30 32.86 -24.71
N CYS A 224 31.89 32.02 -25.57
CA CYS A 224 33.33 32.06 -25.84
C CYS A 224 33.70 32.46 -27.28
N GLN A 225 32.72 32.75 -28.14
CA GLN A 225 32.90 33.13 -29.56
C GLN A 225 33.64 32.09 -30.43
N ALA A 226 33.91 30.89 -29.89
CA ALA A 226 34.47 29.77 -30.65
C ALA A 226 33.44 29.20 -31.62
N ASP A 227 33.90 28.67 -32.74
CA ASP A 227 33.03 28.03 -33.73
C ASP A 227 32.36 26.76 -33.15
N LEU A 228 31.07 26.57 -33.46
CA LEU A 228 30.19 25.49 -32.95
C LEU A 228 29.93 24.40 -33.98
#